data_AF-A0A147KKX6-F1
#
_entry.id   AF-A0A147KKX6-F1
#
_cell.length_a   1.000
_cell.length_b   1.000
_cell.length_c   1.000
_cell.angle_alpha   90.00
_cell.angle_beta   90.00
_cell.angle_gamma   90.00
#
_symmetry.space_group_name_H-M   'P 1'
#
loop_
_entity.id
_entity.type
_entity.pdbx_description
1 polymer ?
#
loop_
_entity_poly.entity_id
_entity_poly.type
_entity_poly.pdbx_seq_one_letter_code
_entity_poly.pdbx_strand_id
1 'polypeptide(L)'
;MDHDTTPSGEGFVTLYAGPLDGLVLTAAHLDRMAQDHGSERYCLLTNRGVTGLYQEVDGRWVYATPHLPAAPDQSTDQPEEPA
;
A
#
# COMPACT_ATOMS: atom_id res chain seq x y z
N MET A 1 33.25 7.26 11.84
CA MET A 1 32.00 6.56 11.49
C MET A 1 31.31 7.44 10.49
N ASP A 2 31.81 7.30 9.27
CA ASP A 2 31.33 7.96 8.08
C ASP A 2 29.93 7.40 7.82
N HIS A 3 28.91 8.22 8.02
CA HIS A 3 27.61 7.97 7.45
C HIS A 3 27.75 8.23 5.96
N ASP A 4 28.30 7.25 5.23
CA ASP A 4 28.04 7.08 3.81
C ASP A 4 26.56 6.69 3.68
N THR A 5 25.68 7.67 3.87
CA THR A 5 24.34 7.60 3.31
C THR A 5 24.51 7.95 1.84
N THR A 6 25.05 7.00 1.08
CA THR A 6 24.80 6.96 -0.35
C THR A 6 23.29 7.10 -0.52
N PRO A 7 22.76 8.12 -1.23
CA PRO A 7 21.34 8.15 -1.53
C PRO A 7 21.08 6.91 -2.38
N SER A 8 20.44 5.90 -1.78
CA SER A 8 20.09 4.64 -2.41
C SER A 8 19.35 4.90 -3.71
N GLY A 9 20.07 4.79 -4.83
CA GLY A 9 19.58 4.55 -6.17
C GLY A 9 18.69 5.63 -6.80
N GLU A 10 19.14 6.17 -7.94
CA GLU A 10 18.24 6.56 -9.03
C GLU A 10 17.59 5.29 -9.63
N GLY A 11 16.79 4.59 -8.81
CA GLY A 11 16.04 3.41 -9.18
C GLY A 11 14.60 3.78 -9.52
N PHE A 12 14.02 3.10 -10.49
CA PHE A 12 12.58 3.18 -10.76
C PHE A 12 11.82 2.14 -9.94
N VAL A 13 10.66 2.51 -9.45
CA VAL A 13 9.70 1.67 -8.75
C VAL A 13 8.45 1.55 -9.61
N THR A 14 7.92 0.34 -9.71
CA THR A 14 6.63 0.07 -10.35
C THR A 14 5.58 -0.21 -9.28
N LEU A 15 4.40 0.38 -9.43
CA LEU A 15 3.25 0.06 -8.59
C LEU A 15 2.61 -1.25 -9.03
N TYR A 16 2.32 -2.10 -8.06
CA TYR A 16 1.69 -3.40 -8.29
C TYR A 16 0.26 -3.39 -7.76
N ALA A 17 -0.66 -3.80 -8.63
CA ALA A 17 -2.08 -3.89 -8.37
C ALA A 17 -2.75 -2.54 -8.06
N GLY A 18 -4.08 -2.59 -7.98
CA GLY A 18 -4.89 -1.40 -7.71
C GLY A 18 -5.04 -0.48 -8.92
N PRO A 19 -5.53 0.75 -8.68
CA PRO A 19 -6.02 1.61 -9.76
C PRO A 19 -4.91 2.31 -10.55
N LEU A 20 -3.66 2.29 -10.05
CA LEU A 20 -2.47 2.84 -10.70
C LEU A 20 -1.44 1.77 -11.07
N ASP A 21 -1.87 0.51 -11.22
CA ASP A 21 -1.02 -0.60 -11.65
C ASP A 21 -0.19 -0.25 -12.90
N GLY A 22 1.10 -0.60 -12.87
CA GLY A 22 2.04 -0.33 -13.96
C GLY A 22 2.56 1.12 -14.01
N LEU A 23 2.14 2.01 -13.11
CA LEU A 23 2.76 3.33 -12.98
C LEU A 23 4.20 3.20 -12.49
N VAL A 24 5.13 3.84 -13.19
CA VAL A 24 6.56 3.84 -12.88
C VAL A 24 6.97 5.21 -12.33
N LEU A 25 7.62 5.23 -11.18
CA LEU A 25 8.06 6.42 -10.45
C LEU A 25 9.53 6.27 -10.03
N THR A 26 10.20 7.35 -9.65
CA THR A 26 11.52 7.25 -9.04
C THR A 26 11.40 6.87 -7.57
N ALA A 27 12.31 6.01 -7.09
CA ALA A 27 12.37 5.61 -5.68
C ALA A 27 12.46 6.83 -4.75
N ALA A 28 13.28 7.82 -5.11
CA ALA A 28 13.44 9.05 -4.34
C ALA A 28 12.15 9.91 -4.26
N HIS A 29 11.34 9.94 -5.31
CA HIS A 29 10.06 10.66 -5.28
C HIS A 29 9.07 9.96 -4.36
N LEU A 30 9.01 8.63 -4.44
CA LEU A 30 8.11 7.82 -3.63
C LEU A 30 8.52 7.82 -2.15
N ASP A 31 9.82 7.73 -1.85
CA ASP A 31 10.36 7.79 -0.49
C ASP A 31 10.02 9.13 0.19
N ARG A 32 10.15 10.26 -0.53
CA ARG A 32 9.70 11.57 -0.03
C ARG A 32 8.22 11.62 0.32
N MET A 33 7.37 10.95 -0.47
CA MET A 33 5.93 10.90 -0.19
C MET A 33 5.62 9.99 1.02
N ALA A 34 6.40 8.93 1.21
CA ALA A 34 6.20 7.93 2.26
C ALA A 34 6.69 8.38 3.65
N GLN A 35 7.68 9.29 3.71
CA GLN A 35 8.27 9.77 4.97
C GLN A 35 7.28 10.49 5.90
N ASP A 36 6.10 10.88 5.42
CA ASP A 36 5.11 11.64 6.21
C ASP A 36 4.40 10.79 7.29
N HIS A 37 4.39 9.45 7.17
CA HIS A 37 3.52 8.57 7.97
C HIS A 37 4.24 7.66 9.01
N GLY A 38 5.50 7.93 9.36
CA GLY A 38 6.20 7.22 10.44
C GLY A 38 6.91 5.93 10.01
N SER A 39 6.85 4.87 10.82
CA SER A 39 7.58 3.60 10.58
C SER A 39 7.00 2.76 9.45
N GLU A 40 5.71 2.94 9.13
CA GLU A 40 5.05 2.24 8.04
C GLU A 40 5.10 3.08 6.77
N ARG A 41 5.65 2.52 5.69
CA ARG A 41 5.79 3.21 4.41
C ARG A 41 4.52 3.11 3.58
N TYR A 42 3.55 3.96 3.90
CA TYR A 42 2.36 4.19 3.08
C TYR A 42 2.50 5.43 2.22
N CYS A 43 1.91 5.40 1.02
CA CYS A 43 1.86 6.54 0.12
C CYS A 43 0.51 6.59 -0.59
N LEU A 44 -0.13 7.76 -0.54
CA LEU A 44 -1.34 8.05 -1.32
C LEU A 44 -0.94 8.73 -2.63
N LEU A 45 -1.23 8.08 -3.75
CA LEU A 45 -0.89 8.57 -5.09
C LEU A 45 -2.14 8.90 -5.89
N THR A 46 -2.11 10.03 -6.60
CA THR A 46 -3.16 10.44 -7.54
C THR A 46 -2.56 10.74 -8.90
N ASN A 47 -3.04 10.07 -9.95
CA ASN A 47 -2.63 10.28 -11.33
C ASN A 47 -3.86 10.40 -12.24
N ARG A 48 -3.99 11.51 -12.99
CA ARG A 48 -5.11 11.77 -13.91
C ARG A 48 -6.51 11.55 -13.28
N GLY A 49 -6.69 11.94 -12.03
CA GLY A 49 -7.96 11.80 -11.31
C GLY A 49 -8.21 10.40 -10.71
N VAL A 50 -7.27 9.48 -10.85
CA VAL A 50 -7.31 8.15 -10.24
C VAL A 50 -6.40 8.14 -9.01
N THR A 51 -6.93 7.71 -7.87
CA THR A 51 -6.21 7.71 -6.57
C THR A 51 -6.09 6.31 -6.01
N GLY A 52 -4.94 5.96 -5.44
CA GLY A 52 -4.72 4.70 -4.73
C GLY A 52 -3.76 4.84 -3.57
N LEU A 53 -4.02 4.09 -2.49
CA LEU A 53 -3.11 3.93 -1.36
C LEU A 53 -2.20 2.74 -1.64
N TYR A 54 -0.90 2.95 -1.48
CA TYR A 54 0.13 1.94 -1.70
C TYR A 54 1.00 1.79 -0.46
N GLN A 55 1.51 0.58 -0.23
CA GLN A 55 2.41 0.25 0.86
C GLN A 55 3.65 -0.45 0.32
N GLU A 56 4.82 -0.16 0.89
CA GLU A 56 6.02 -0.95 0.64
C GLU A 56 5.99 -2.25 1.45
N VAL A 57 6.07 -3.39 0.75
CA VAL A 57 6.18 -4.74 1.31
C VAL A 57 7.38 -5.42 0.64
N ASP A 58 8.41 -5.78 1.41
CA ASP A 58 9.63 -6.41 0.91
C ASP A 58 10.25 -5.71 -0.32
N GLY A 59 10.31 -4.37 -0.28
CA GLY A 59 10.86 -3.54 -1.38
C GLY A 59 9.93 -3.39 -2.59
N ARG A 60 8.68 -3.88 -2.52
CA ARG A 60 7.67 -3.75 -3.57
C ARG A 60 6.52 -2.88 -3.12
N TRP A 61 6.06 -1.99 -3.98
CA TRP A 61 4.92 -1.14 -3.70
C TRP A 61 3.63 -1.78 -4.19
N VAL A 62 2.84 -2.29 -3.26
CA VAL A 62 1.58 -3.00 -3.52
C VAL A 62 0.40 -2.14 -3.13
N TYR A 63 -0.73 -2.32 -3.82
CA TYR A 63 -1.97 -1.66 -3.44
C TYR A 63 -2.36 -2.06 -2.02
N ALA A 64 -2.43 -1.08 -1.13
CA ALA A 64 -2.86 -1.27 0.24
C ALA A 64 -4.37 -1.45 0.23
N THR A 65 -4.84 -2.70 0.12
CA THR A 65 -6.22 -3.00 0.44
C THR A 65 -6.39 -2.74 1.93
N PRO A 66 -7.23 -1.79 2.36
CA PRO A 66 -7.63 -1.79 3.75
C PRO A 66 -8.22 -3.18 3.99
N HIS A 67 -7.64 -3.93 4.93
CA HIS A 67 -8.32 -5.10 5.45
C HIS A 67 -9.64 -4.56 6.00
N LEU A 68 -10.72 -4.65 5.20
CA LEU A 68 -12.06 -4.59 5.73
C LEU A 68 -12.03 -5.65 6.83
N PRO A 69 -12.21 -5.28 8.11
CA PRO A 69 -12.39 -6.29 9.13
C PRO A 69 -13.47 -7.22 8.57
N ALA A 70 -13.18 -8.53 8.53
CA ALA A 70 -14.15 -9.52 8.12
C ALA A 70 -15.47 -9.14 8.80
N ALA A 71 -16.53 -8.94 8.00
CA ALA A 71 -17.83 -8.63 8.53
C ALA A 71 -18.05 -9.57 9.73
N PRO A 72 -18.44 -9.07 10.91
CA PRO A 72 -18.60 -9.94 12.07
C PRO A 72 -19.43 -11.11 11.60
N ASP A 73 -18.84 -12.31 11.74
CA ASP A 73 -19.42 -13.57 11.35
C ASP A 73 -20.89 -13.50 11.81
N GLN A 74 -21.81 -13.34 10.85
CA GLN A 74 -23.21 -13.30 11.18
C GLN A 74 -23.52 -14.75 11.51
N SER A 75 -23.24 -15.13 12.75
CA SER A 75 -23.58 -16.42 13.35
C SER A 75 -24.95 -16.74 12.83
N THR A 76 -25.00 -17.69 11.91
CA THR A 76 -26.22 -18.14 11.30
C THR A 76 -26.90 -19.00 12.35
N ASP A 77 -27.42 -18.36 13.40
CA ASP A 77 -28.39 -18.95 14.31
C ASP A 77 -29.69 -19.04 13.50
N GLN A 78 -29.76 -20.07 12.66
CA GLN A 78 -31.04 -20.54 12.17
C GLN A 78 -31.76 -21.14 13.39
N PRO A 79 -32.95 -20.67 13.78
CA PRO A 79 -33.77 -21.50 14.63
C PRO A 79 -34.22 -22.70 13.81
N GLU A 80 -33.69 -23.86 14.15
CA GLU A 80 -34.22 -25.17 13.77
C GLU A 80 -35.70 -25.20 14.22
N GLU A 81 -36.63 -25.12 13.28
CA GLU A 81 -38.06 -25.32 13.55
C GLU A 81 -38.30 -26.84 13.67
N PRO A 82 -38.69 -27.37 14.85
CA PRO A 82 -39.00 -28.79 14.99
C PRO A 82 -40.42 -29.09 14.49
N ALA A 83 -40.53 -30.31 13.94
CA ALA A 83 -41.66 -30.97 13.29
C ALA A 83 -43.07 -30.78 13.89
#